data_AF-A0A379XXI6-F1
#
_entry.id   AF-A0A379XXI6-F1
#
_cell.length_a   1.000
_cell.length_b   1.000
_cell.length_c   1.000
_cell.angle_alpha   90.00
_cell.angle_beta   90.00
_cell.angle_gamma   90.00
#
_symmetry.space_group_name_H-M   'P 1'
#
loop_
_entity.id
_entity.type
_entity.pdbx_description
1 polymer ?
#
loop_
_entity_poly.entity_id
_entity_poly.type
_entity_poly.pdbx_seq_one_letter_code
_entity_poly.pdbx_strand_id
1 'polypeptide(L)' 'MKKLTNYEKGILTACAILQEIHGQTRAAGDIIKEVKLTHANCVDLNNSIRMNLKVIQEQEDLNLVGLD' A
#
# COMPACT_ATOMS: atom_id res chain seq x y z
N MET A 1 9.45 -6.11 -12.96
CA MET A 1 8.10 -6.05 -12.34
C MET A 1 7.23 -5.05 -13.07
N LYS A 2 5.90 -5.24 -13.07
CA LYS A 2 4.92 -4.33 -13.70
C LYS A 2 4.94 -2.96 -13.01
N LYS A 3 4.85 -1.87 -13.78
CA LYS A 3 4.61 -0.52 -13.24
C LYS A 3 3.15 -0.35 -12.81
N LEU A 4 2.92 0.38 -11.74
CA LEU A 4 1.56 0.72 -11.29
C LEU A 4 0.87 1.65 -12.29
N THR A 5 -0.36 1.30 -12.63
CA THR A 5 -1.32 2.20 -13.29
C THR A 5 -1.74 3.32 -12.33
N ASN A 6 -2.33 4.40 -12.87
CA ASN A 6 -2.82 5.50 -12.05
C ASN A 6 -3.91 5.04 -11.06
N TYR A 7 -4.72 4.06 -11.45
CA TYR A 7 -5.73 3.46 -10.58
C TYR A 7 -5.09 2.74 -9.38
N GLU A 8 -4.11 1.87 -9.63
CA GLU A 8 -3.41 1.13 -8.57
C GLU A 8 -2.64 2.09 -7.63
N LYS A 9 -2.03 3.15 -8.19
CA LYS A 9 -1.40 4.22 -7.39
C LYS A 9 -2.43 4.93 -6.50
N GLY A 10 -3.61 5.24 -7.03
CA GLY A 10 -4.70 5.88 -6.28
C GLY A 10 -5.16 5.03 -5.09
N ILE A 11 -5.34 3.71 -5.30
CA ILE A 11 -5.72 2.79 -4.22
C ILE A 11 -4.66 2.74 -3.12
N LEU A 12 -3.39 2.53 -3.50
CA LEU A 12 -2.30 2.46 -2.52
C LEU A 12 -2.12 3.78 -1.75
N THR A 13 -2.35 4.92 -2.42
CA THR A 13 -2.36 6.23 -1.77
C THR A 13 -3.51 6.34 -0.76
N ALA A 14 -4.72 5.92 -1.12
CA ALA A 14 -5.86 5.93 -0.20
C ALA A 14 -5.63 5.01 1.01
N CYS A 15 -5.03 3.84 0.80
CA CYS A 15 -4.67 2.91 1.87
C CYS A 15 -3.61 3.52 2.82
N ALA A 16 -2.60 4.20 2.27
CA ALA A 16 -1.62 4.92 3.06
C ALA A 16 -2.27 6.03 3.91
N ILE A 17 -3.22 6.79 3.36
CA ILE A 17 -3.96 7.84 4.08
C ILE A 17 -4.85 7.25 5.19
N LEU A 18 -5.55 6.14 4.90
CA LEU A 18 -6.34 5.39 5.87
C LEU A 18 -5.49 4.98 7.07
N GLN A 19 -4.26 4.55 6.81
CA GLN A 19 -3.33 4.22 7.87
C GLN A 19 -2.82 5.45 8.63
N GLU A 20 -2.34 6.47 7.92
CA GLU A 20 -1.70 7.65 8.51
C GLU A 20 -2.66 8.46 9.37
N ILE A 21 -3.88 8.72 8.88
CA ILE A 21 -4.82 9.63 9.53
C ILE A 21 -5.73 8.89 10.50
N HIS A 22 -6.17 7.69 10.14
CA HIS A 22 -7.24 6.99 10.87
C HIS A 22 -6.75 5.74 11.61
N GLY A 23 -5.47 5.37 11.47
CA GLY A 23 -4.91 4.15 12.07
C GLY A 23 -5.60 2.86 11.58
N GLN A 24 -6.24 2.90 10.41
CA GLN A 24 -7.07 1.80 9.89
C GLN A 24 -6.23 0.78 9.12
N THR A 25 -5.24 0.17 9.78
CA THR A 25 -4.28 -0.75 9.15
C THR A 25 -4.98 -1.94 8.51
N ARG A 26 -5.89 -2.58 9.24
CA ARG A 26 -6.63 -3.75 8.74
C ARG A 26 -7.49 -3.42 7.54
N ALA A 27 -8.26 -2.33 7.59
CA ALA A 27 -9.10 -1.93 6.47
C ALA A 27 -8.27 -1.62 5.21
N ALA A 28 -7.11 -0.97 5.37
CA ALA A 28 -6.18 -0.73 4.29
C ALA A 28 -5.61 -2.05 3.71
N GLY A 29 -5.26 -3.00 4.58
CA GLY A 29 -4.83 -4.35 4.18
C GLY A 29 -5.91 -5.12 3.41
N ASP A 30 -7.16 -5.08 3.89
CA ASP A 30 -8.30 -5.72 3.26
C ASP A 30 -8.56 -5.16 1.85
N ILE A 31 -8.49 -3.82 1.68
CA ILE A 31 -8.61 -3.18 0.37
C ILE A 31 -7.50 -3.67 -0.58
N ILE A 32 -6.24 -3.67 -0.13
CA ILE A 32 -5.09 -4.12 -0.95
C ILE A 32 -5.25 -5.58 -1.39
N LYS A 33 -5.75 -6.45 -0.51
CA LYS A 33 -6.03 -7.86 -0.81
C LYS A 33 -7.16 -8.01 -1.83
N GLU A 34 -8.27 -7.31 -1.62
CA GLU A 34 -9.45 -7.35 -2.48
C GLU A 34 -9.12 -6.91 -3.92
N VAL A 35 -8.31 -5.86 -4.06
CA VAL A 35 -7.89 -5.36 -5.38
C VAL A 35 -6.68 -6.09 -5.97
N LYS A 36 -6.22 -7.17 -5.33
CA LYS A 36 -5.11 -8.04 -5.77
C LYS A 36 -3.78 -7.30 -5.94
N LEU A 37 -3.48 -6.36 -5.04
CA LEU A 37 -2.23 -5.58 -5.03
C LEU A 37 -1.22 -6.05 -3.99
N THR A 38 -1.38 -7.25 -3.43
CA THR A 38 -0.51 -7.82 -2.38
C THR A 38 0.99 -7.89 -2.73
N HIS A 39 1.34 -7.81 -4.02
CA HIS A 39 2.72 -7.84 -4.53
C HIS A 39 3.09 -6.61 -5.37
N ALA A 40 2.39 -5.50 -5.17
CA ALA A 40 2.58 -4.28 -5.95
C ALA A 40 4.00 -3.70 -5.79
N ASN A 41 4.59 -3.25 -6.91
CA ASN A 41 5.87 -2.53 -6.89
C ASN A 41 5.63 -1.04 -6.59
N CYS A 42 6.04 -0.62 -5.40
CA CYS A 42 5.79 0.70 -4.84
C CYS A 42 6.96 1.68 -5.02
N VAL A 43 8.04 1.31 -5.73
CA VAL A 43 9.26 2.13 -5.86
C VAL A 43 9.00 3.56 -6.38
N ASP A 44 8.01 3.71 -7.28
CA ASP A 44 7.64 5.00 -7.89
C ASP A 44 6.68 5.84 -7.02
N LEU A 45 6.27 5.35 -5.84
CA LEU A 45 5.45 6.11 -4.89
C LEU A 45 6.34 7.03 -4.05
N ASN A 46 5.78 8.13 -3.56
CA ASN A 46 6.50 9.06 -2.70
C ASN A 46 6.83 8.42 -1.33
N ASN A 47 7.82 8.97 -0.63
CA ASN A 47 8.32 8.37 0.62
C ASN A 47 7.26 8.27 1.72
N SER A 48 6.39 9.27 1.89
CA SER A 48 5.34 9.22 2.92
C SER A 48 4.36 8.07 2.68
N ILE A 49 3.94 7.87 1.43
CA ILE A 49 3.08 6.76 1.04
C ILE A 49 3.77 5.43 1.33
N ARG A 50 5.05 5.28 0.93
CA ARG A 50 5.80 4.03 1.14
C ARG A 50 5.98 3.71 2.63
N MET A 51 6.23 4.70 3.47
CA MET A 51 6.32 4.51 4.93
C MET A 51 5.02 3.96 5.51
N ASN A 52 3.88 4.53 5.14
CA ASN A 52 2.58 4.05 5.64
C ASN A 52 2.21 2.67 5.08
N LEU A 53 2.53 2.39 3.80
CA LEU A 53 2.37 1.06 3.22
C LEU A 53 3.25 0.00 3.89
N LYS A 54 4.45 0.38 4.37
CA LYS A 54 5.33 -0.51 5.14
C LYS A 54 4.69 -0.94 6.46
N VAL A 55 4.07 0.00 7.18
CA VAL A 55 3.34 -0.33 8.41
C VAL A 55 2.18 -1.28 8.14
N ILE A 56 1.44 -1.08 7.04
CA ILE A 56 0.36 -1.99 6.65
C ILE A 56 0.92 -3.38 6.34
N GLN A 57 1.99 -3.46 5.55
CA GLN A 57 2.62 -4.72 5.19
C GLN A 57 3.07 -5.53 6.42
N GLU A 58 3.71 -4.88 7.38
CA GLU A 58 4.20 -5.53 8.61
C GLU A 58 3.08 -6.15 9.45
N GLN A 59 1.85 -5.67 9.30
CA GLN A 59 0.70 -6.11 10.10
C GLN A 59 -0.30 -6.98 9.32
N GLU A 60 -0.31 -6.93 7.98
CA GLU A 60 -1.43 -7.45 7.17
C GLU A 60 -1.09 -8.54 6.14
N ASP A 61 0.00 -9.30 6.29
CA ASP A 61 0.38 -10.39 5.37
C ASP A 61 0.42 -9.94 3.89
N LEU A 62 1.19 -8.87 3.64
CA LEU A 62 1.43 -8.33 2.31
C LEU A 62 2.90 -8.51 1.93
N ASN A 63 3.20 -8.40 0.63
CA ASN A 63 4.55 -8.50 0.10
C ASN A 63 4.77 -7.45 -1.00
N LEU A 64 4.49 -6.20 -0.65
CA LEU A 64 4.72 -5.02 -1.47
C LEU A 64 6.24 -4.82 -1.63
N VAL A 65 6.65 -4.43 -2.84
CA VAL A 65 8.07 -4.31 -3.19
C VAL A 65 8.49 -2.85 -3.21
N GLY A 66 9.73 -2.56 -2.80
CA GLY A 66 10.31 -1.22 -2.82
C GLY A 66 9.82 -0.33 -1.67
N LEU A 67 9.58 -0.92 -0.50
CA LEU A 67 9.22 -0.23 0.75
C LEU A 67 10.42 -0.03 1.71
N ASP A 68 11.61 -0.36 1.22
CA ASP A 68 12.90 -0.31 1.90
C ASP A 68 13.17 1.09 2.49
#